data_AF-A0A3D8UM72-F1
#
_entry.id   AF-A0A3D8UM72-F1
#
_cell.length_a   1.000
_cell.length_b   1.000
_cell.length_c   1.000
_cell.angle_alpha   90.00
_cell.angle_beta   90.00
_cell.angle_gamma   90.00
#
_symmetry.space_group_name_H-M   'P 1'
#
loop_
_entity.id
_entity.type
_entity.pdbx_description
1 polymer ?
#
loop_
_entity_poly.entity_id
_entity_poly.type
_entity_poly.pdbx_seq_one_letter_code
_entity_poly.pdbx_strand_id
1 'polypeptide(L)'
;MTWDQIKDTSLYGYIGLHSFGHKRMTQISKEQDYSDTKKAYDLFSKKLGFEPKTYVHPYGEYNKDVLKELEKFNFDAIFNQNSGSITKESKLNDINRIALVGKVNVKNKLRYKTMNASWEAPVQFPKDGILKNVKARVDTKYKTMKLYITGYGWRDIKVNKGIISENLNIPLKQARTRIILSPDYYTIANKIIIKNKTTKEK
;
A
#
# COMPACT_ATOMS: atom_id res chain seq x y z
N MET A 1 -15.62 0.37 -19.19
CA MET A 1 -15.22 0.61 -20.60
C MET A 1 -15.36 -0.70 -21.34
N THR A 2 -15.81 -0.67 -22.59
CA THR A 2 -15.77 -1.84 -23.49
C THR A 2 -14.33 -2.11 -23.95
N TRP A 3 -14.07 -3.26 -24.59
CA TRP A 3 -12.74 -3.57 -25.11
C TRP A 3 -12.30 -2.59 -26.21
N ASP A 4 -13.21 -2.16 -27.07
CA ASP A 4 -12.90 -1.19 -28.12
C ASP A 4 -12.52 0.17 -27.53
N GLN A 5 -13.22 0.61 -26.47
CA GLN A 5 -12.86 1.82 -25.74
C GLN A 5 -11.49 1.70 -25.06
N ILE A 6 -11.19 0.55 -24.44
CA ILE A 6 -9.87 0.32 -23.82
C ILE A 6 -8.77 0.36 -24.89
N LYS A 7 -9.01 -0.27 -26.04
CA LYS A 7 -8.06 -0.30 -27.16
C LYS A 7 -7.84 1.11 -27.72
N ASP A 8 -8.88 1.89 -27.92
CA ASP A 8 -8.77 3.29 -28.34
C ASP A 8 -7.99 4.13 -27.31
N THR A 9 -8.29 4.00 -26.02
CA THR A 9 -7.56 4.74 -24.97
C THR A 9 -6.09 4.37 -24.88
N SER A 10 -5.71 3.16 -25.31
CA SER A 10 -4.31 2.71 -25.32
C SER A 10 -3.41 3.49 -26.29
N LEU A 11 -4.00 4.23 -27.23
CA LEU A 11 -3.27 5.15 -28.11
C LEU A 11 -2.72 6.39 -27.36
N TYR A 12 -3.30 6.70 -26.20
CA TYR A 12 -3.00 7.93 -25.45
C TYR A 12 -2.32 7.66 -24.10
N GLY A 13 -2.01 6.40 -23.78
CA GLY A 13 -1.35 6.05 -22.53
C GLY A 13 -1.29 4.55 -22.26
N TYR A 14 -0.77 4.21 -21.08
CA TYR A 14 -0.63 2.84 -20.63
C TYR A 14 -1.91 2.32 -19.97
N ILE A 15 -2.30 1.09 -20.30
CA ILE A 15 -3.37 0.37 -19.60
C ILE A 15 -2.72 -0.59 -18.59
N GLY A 16 -3.06 -0.43 -17.31
CA GLY A 16 -2.59 -1.29 -16.22
C GLY A 16 -3.59 -2.39 -15.86
N LEU A 17 -3.10 -3.49 -15.30
CA LEU A 17 -3.91 -4.61 -14.83
C LEU A 17 -4.43 -4.35 -13.42
N HIS A 18 -5.66 -4.78 -13.12
CA HIS A 18 -6.29 -4.56 -11.81
C HIS A 18 -6.97 -5.81 -11.25
N SER A 19 -6.31 -6.98 -11.37
CA SER A 19 -6.88 -8.32 -11.14
C SER A 19 -8.03 -8.67 -12.10
N PHE A 20 -8.54 -9.90 -12.03
CA PHE A 20 -9.72 -10.32 -12.77
C PHE A 20 -10.99 -10.13 -11.94
N GLY A 21 -11.00 -10.71 -10.73
CA GLY A 21 -12.19 -10.76 -9.87
C GLY A 21 -12.35 -9.60 -8.90
N HIS A 22 -11.39 -8.66 -8.85
CA HIS A 22 -11.34 -7.57 -7.87
C HIS A 22 -11.51 -8.07 -6.42
N LYS A 23 -10.90 -9.23 -6.14
CA LYS A 23 -10.93 -9.87 -4.81
C LYS A 23 -9.98 -9.14 -3.86
N ARG A 24 -10.18 -9.35 -2.56
CA ARG A 24 -9.16 -9.02 -1.55
C ARG A 24 -8.06 -10.07 -1.64
N MET A 25 -7.01 -9.80 -2.41
CA MET A 25 -5.96 -10.77 -2.74
C MET A 25 -5.26 -11.36 -1.50
N THR A 26 -5.21 -10.60 -0.41
CA THR A 26 -4.68 -11.05 0.90
C THR A 26 -5.57 -12.07 1.63
N GLN A 27 -6.78 -12.33 1.13
CA GLN A 27 -7.79 -13.21 1.74
C GLN A 27 -8.09 -14.48 0.92
N ILE A 28 -7.30 -14.72 -0.14
CA ILE A 28 -7.38 -15.91 -0.99
C ILE A 28 -6.06 -16.68 -0.92
N SER A 29 -6.04 -17.92 -1.42
CA SER A 29 -4.80 -18.69 -1.48
C SER A 29 -3.85 -18.16 -2.57
N LYS A 30 -2.59 -18.57 -2.52
CA LYS A 30 -1.57 -18.19 -3.52
C LYS A 30 -1.96 -18.67 -4.91
N GLU A 31 -2.52 -19.86 -5.00
CA GLU A 31 -2.99 -20.47 -6.25
C GLU A 31 -4.17 -19.69 -6.82
N GLN A 32 -5.06 -19.21 -5.95
CA GLN A 32 -6.18 -18.36 -6.34
C GLN A 32 -5.71 -16.97 -6.79
N ASP A 33 -4.71 -16.39 -6.12
CA ASP A 33 -4.11 -15.10 -6.48
C ASP A 33 -3.42 -15.15 -7.86
N TYR A 34 -2.60 -16.18 -8.08
CA TYR A 34 -1.97 -16.45 -9.37
C TYR A 34 -3.01 -16.70 -10.46
N SER A 35 -3.99 -17.58 -10.22
CA SER A 35 -5.02 -17.92 -11.21
C SER A 35 -5.87 -16.70 -11.61
N ASP A 36 -6.25 -15.86 -10.65
CA ASP A 36 -7.00 -14.63 -10.89
C ASP A 36 -6.19 -13.63 -11.74
N THR A 37 -4.92 -13.41 -11.37
CA THR A 37 -4.03 -12.51 -12.10
C THR A 37 -3.71 -13.04 -13.50
N LYS A 38 -3.44 -14.34 -13.65
CA LYS A 38 -3.18 -14.97 -14.95
C LYS A 38 -4.36 -14.85 -15.88
N LYS A 39 -5.57 -15.08 -15.37
CA LYS A 39 -6.79 -14.91 -16.17
C LYS A 39 -6.96 -13.47 -16.65
N ALA A 40 -6.68 -12.48 -15.80
CA ALA A 40 -6.71 -11.07 -16.21
C ALA A 40 -5.65 -10.76 -17.28
N TYR A 41 -4.43 -11.23 -17.07
CA TYR A 41 -3.29 -11.04 -17.97
C TYR A 41 -3.59 -11.63 -19.35
N ASP A 42 -3.99 -12.89 -19.43
CA ASP A 42 -4.25 -13.59 -20.70
C ASP A 42 -5.40 -12.93 -21.46
N LEU A 43 -6.46 -12.52 -20.75
CA LEU A 43 -7.59 -11.84 -21.35
C LEU A 43 -7.21 -10.45 -21.88
N PHE A 44 -6.42 -9.69 -21.11
CA PHE A 44 -5.87 -8.40 -21.52
C PHE A 44 -5.04 -8.55 -22.80
N SER A 45 -4.07 -9.46 -22.80
CA SER A 45 -3.16 -9.67 -23.93
C SER A 45 -3.91 -10.10 -25.17
N LYS A 46 -4.88 -11.01 -25.02
CA LYS A 46 -5.74 -11.46 -26.13
C LYS A 46 -6.58 -10.34 -26.72
N LYS A 47 -7.12 -9.44 -25.88
CA LYS A 47 -8.06 -8.40 -26.33
C LYS A 47 -7.37 -7.17 -26.88
N LEU A 48 -6.20 -6.82 -26.36
CA LEU A 48 -5.49 -5.59 -26.71
C LEU A 48 -4.32 -5.83 -27.67
N GLY A 49 -3.81 -7.06 -27.76
CA GLY A 49 -2.69 -7.43 -28.64
C GLY A 49 -1.32 -7.07 -28.07
N PHE A 50 -1.23 -6.71 -26.79
CA PHE A 50 0.01 -6.43 -26.06
C PHE A 50 -0.14 -6.79 -24.59
N GLU A 51 0.98 -6.95 -23.89
CA GLU A 51 1.01 -7.39 -22.50
C GLU A 51 0.89 -6.21 -21.51
N PRO A 52 0.21 -6.41 -20.35
CA PRO A 52 0.10 -5.37 -19.34
C PRO A 52 1.45 -5.17 -18.63
N LYS A 53 1.95 -3.93 -18.65
CA LYS A 53 3.24 -3.58 -18.03
C LYS A 53 3.16 -3.26 -16.54
N THR A 54 1.97 -2.94 -16.02
CA THR A 54 1.81 -2.52 -14.63
C THR A 54 0.63 -3.21 -13.97
N TYR A 55 0.70 -3.34 -12.64
CA TYR A 55 -0.37 -3.91 -11.83
C TYR A 55 -0.80 -2.95 -10.73
N VAL A 56 -2.09 -2.89 -10.44
CA VAL A 56 -2.64 -2.10 -9.34
C VAL A 56 -3.36 -3.06 -8.39
N HIS A 57 -3.02 -3.03 -7.10
CA HIS A 57 -3.70 -3.89 -6.12
C HIS A 57 -5.17 -3.47 -5.93
N PRO A 58 -6.14 -4.41 -6.06
CA PRO A 58 -7.50 -4.20 -5.59
C PRO A 58 -7.51 -3.72 -4.14
N TYR A 59 -8.26 -2.65 -3.84
CA TYR A 59 -8.31 -2.02 -2.52
C TYR A 59 -6.96 -1.55 -1.95
N GLY A 60 -5.86 -1.59 -2.72
CA GLY A 60 -4.51 -1.34 -2.23
C GLY A 60 -4.01 -2.34 -1.20
N GLU A 61 -4.60 -3.55 -1.18
CA GLU A 61 -4.29 -4.58 -0.20
C GLU A 61 -3.31 -5.60 -0.77
N TYR A 62 -2.19 -5.83 -0.07
CA TYR A 62 -1.13 -6.75 -0.48
C TYR A 62 -0.35 -7.25 0.73
N ASN A 63 0.29 -8.40 0.58
CA ASN A 63 1.23 -8.96 1.55
C ASN A 63 2.39 -9.63 0.81
N LYS A 64 3.34 -10.22 1.54
CA LYS A 64 4.50 -10.89 0.93
C LYS A 64 4.12 -12.03 -0.02
N ASP A 65 3.06 -12.77 0.32
CA ASP A 65 2.61 -13.89 -0.50
C ASP A 65 2.03 -13.38 -1.83
N VAL A 66 1.19 -12.34 -1.79
CA VAL A 66 0.65 -11.71 -3.01
C VAL A 66 1.76 -11.15 -3.89
N LEU A 67 2.73 -10.42 -3.32
CA LEU A 67 3.86 -9.89 -4.09
C LEU A 67 4.67 -11.00 -4.77
N LYS A 68 4.90 -12.12 -4.07
CA LYS A 68 5.62 -13.29 -4.63
C LYS A 68 4.88 -13.93 -5.81
N GLU A 69 3.56 -13.96 -5.78
CA GLU A 69 2.78 -14.48 -6.90
C GLU A 69 2.79 -13.50 -8.08
N LEU A 70 2.75 -12.19 -7.82
CA LEU A 70 2.83 -11.15 -8.87
C LEU A 70 4.20 -11.04 -9.55
N GLU A 71 5.30 -11.39 -8.85
CA GLU A 71 6.65 -11.44 -9.43
C GLU A 71 6.74 -12.36 -10.66
N LYS A 72 5.86 -13.37 -10.76
CA LYS A 72 5.83 -14.33 -11.89
C LYS A 72 5.33 -13.72 -13.20
N PHE A 73 4.82 -12.49 -13.18
CA PHE A 73 4.25 -11.80 -14.35
C PHE A 73 5.15 -10.68 -14.89
N ASN A 74 6.33 -10.44 -14.29
CA ASN A 74 7.32 -9.47 -14.76
C ASN A 74 6.77 -8.05 -15.01
N PHE A 75 5.90 -7.53 -14.14
CA PHE A 75 5.43 -6.15 -14.23
C PHE A 75 6.57 -5.13 -13.99
N ASP A 76 6.61 -4.07 -14.81
CA ASP A 76 7.54 -2.94 -14.66
C ASP A 76 7.31 -2.18 -13.34
N ALA A 77 6.05 -2.08 -12.91
CA ALA A 77 5.68 -1.45 -11.65
C ALA A 77 4.35 -1.99 -11.09
N ILE A 78 4.27 -2.02 -9.76
CA ILE A 78 3.08 -2.40 -9.00
C ILE A 78 2.70 -1.26 -8.06
N PHE A 79 1.44 -0.85 -8.10
CA PHE A 79 0.92 0.30 -7.37
C PHE A 79 0.07 -0.10 -6.16
N ASN A 80 0.39 0.48 -5.00
CA ASN A 80 -0.33 0.30 -3.75
C ASN A 80 -1.36 1.44 -3.51
N GLN A 81 -1.86 1.60 -2.28
CA GLN A 81 -2.67 2.77 -1.85
C GLN A 81 -2.08 3.50 -0.62
N ASN A 82 -0.76 3.43 -0.44
CA ASN A 82 -0.02 4.29 0.47
C ASN A 82 0.11 5.68 -0.16
N SER A 83 -0.14 6.71 0.64
CA SER A 83 0.10 8.09 0.21
C SER A 83 1.58 8.43 0.26
N GLY A 84 2.10 9.11 -0.74
CA GLY A 84 3.49 9.56 -0.74
C GLY A 84 3.99 9.90 -2.14
N SER A 85 5.10 10.62 -2.21
CA SER A 85 5.86 10.82 -3.43
C SER A 85 6.71 9.60 -3.79
N ILE A 86 7.18 9.55 -5.03
CA ILE A 86 8.19 8.57 -5.47
C ILE A 86 9.58 9.17 -5.25
N THR A 87 10.53 8.35 -4.85
CA THR A 87 11.93 8.69 -4.53
C THR A 87 12.86 7.66 -5.18
N LYS A 88 14.18 7.88 -5.17
CA LYS A 88 15.14 6.90 -5.71
C LYS A 88 15.13 5.57 -4.94
N GLU A 89 14.67 5.60 -3.69
CA GLU A 89 14.56 4.47 -2.79
C GLU A 89 13.22 3.73 -2.93
N SER A 90 12.29 4.26 -3.74
CA SER A 90 10.99 3.63 -3.96
C SER A 90 11.14 2.31 -4.73
N LYS A 91 10.50 1.26 -4.23
CA LYS A 91 10.51 -0.05 -4.89
C LYS A 91 9.46 -0.08 -5.99
N LEU A 92 9.84 -0.54 -7.18
CA LEU A 92 8.94 -0.63 -8.32
C LEU A 92 7.76 -1.58 -8.08
N ASN A 93 7.92 -2.60 -7.23
CA ASN A 93 6.85 -3.50 -6.83
C ASN A 93 6.00 -2.99 -5.65
N ASP A 94 6.19 -1.73 -5.21
CA ASP A 94 5.46 -1.13 -4.08
C ASP A 94 5.33 0.41 -4.21
N ILE A 95 4.80 0.88 -5.33
CA ILE A 95 4.73 2.31 -5.65
C ILE A 95 3.55 2.99 -4.94
N ASN A 96 3.86 4.06 -4.21
CA ASN A 96 2.90 4.93 -3.54
C ASN A 96 2.03 5.72 -4.53
N ARG A 97 0.81 6.02 -4.13
CA ARG A 97 -0.15 6.85 -4.90
C ARG A 97 -0.85 7.87 -4.01
N ILE A 98 -1.22 9.00 -4.59
CA ILE A 98 -2.03 10.01 -3.90
C ILE A 98 -3.46 9.96 -4.45
N ALA A 99 -4.40 9.55 -3.60
CA ALA A 99 -5.80 9.53 -3.98
C ALA A 99 -6.37 10.96 -4.10
N LEU A 100 -7.08 11.22 -5.19
CA LEU A 100 -7.84 12.43 -5.45
C LEU A 100 -9.32 12.07 -5.33
N VAL A 101 -9.97 12.46 -4.22
CA VAL A 101 -11.36 12.09 -3.92
C VAL A 101 -12.16 13.35 -3.58
N GLY A 102 -13.32 13.52 -4.25
CA GLY A 102 -14.19 14.68 -4.04
C GLY A 102 -13.54 16.01 -4.45
N LYS A 103 -13.77 17.06 -3.66
CA LYS A 103 -13.12 18.36 -3.87
C LYS A 103 -11.67 18.28 -3.36
N VAL A 104 -10.71 18.29 -4.27
CA VAL A 104 -9.29 18.11 -3.95
C VAL A 104 -8.51 19.41 -4.13
N ASN A 105 -7.74 19.78 -3.10
CA ASN A 105 -6.69 20.78 -3.24
C ASN A 105 -5.43 20.12 -3.83
N VAL A 106 -5.31 20.10 -5.16
CA VAL A 106 -4.20 19.46 -5.87
C VAL A 106 -2.85 20.07 -5.48
N LYS A 107 -2.78 21.40 -5.29
CA LYS A 107 -1.57 22.09 -4.84
C LYS A 107 -1.04 21.50 -3.52
N ASN A 108 -1.93 21.23 -2.56
CA ASN A 108 -1.53 20.58 -1.31
C ASN A 108 -1.14 19.11 -1.51
N LYS A 109 -1.82 18.38 -2.40
CA LYS A 109 -1.47 16.98 -2.71
C LYS A 109 -0.07 16.86 -3.31
N LEU A 110 0.34 17.79 -4.18
CA LEU A 110 1.66 17.79 -4.80
C LEU A 110 2.81 18.11 -3.81
N ARG A 111 2.50 18.61 -2.61
CA ARG A 111 3.51 18.91 -1.58
C ARG A 111 3.96 17.68 -0.78
N TYR A 112 3.22 16.58 -0.86
CA TYR A 112 3.55 15.38 -0.08
C TYR A 112 4.94 14.85 -0.46
N LYS A 113 5.75 14.55 0.54
CA LYS A 113 7.07 13.91 0.40
C LYS A 113 7.07 12.59 1.13
N THR A 114 7.63 11.55 0.52
CA THR A 114 7.92 10.30 1.21
C THR A 114 9.24 10.43 1.96
N MET A 115 9.27 10.00 3.21
CA MET A 115 10.51 9.80 3.96
C MET A 115 10.76 8.32 4.24
N ASN A 116 12.03 7.98 4.45
CA ASN A 116 12.43 6.62 4.80
C ASN A 116 12.15 6.35 6.29
N ALA A 117 11.60 5.17 6.55
CA ALA A 117 11.49 4.61 7.89
C ALA A 117 11.69 3.09 7.82
N SER A 118 12.57 2.57 8.67
CA SER A 118 12.78 1.13 8.81
C SER A 118 11.86 0.61 9.89
N TRP A 119 10.76 -0.03 9.49
CA TRP A 119 9.72 -0.51 10.40
C TRP A 119 10.08 -1.86 11.03
N GLU A 120 10.26 -1.88 12.35
CA GLU A 120 10.49 -3.10 13.13
C GLU A 120 9.18 -3.71 13.63
N ALA A 121 8.22 -2.87 14.07
CA ALA A 121 6.91 -3.32 14.53
C ALA A 121 5.79 -2.29 14.22
N PRO A 122 4.57 -2.73 13.91
CA PRO A 122 4.17 -4.14 13.72
C PRO A 122 4.66 -4.69 12.37
N VAL A 123 4.98 -5.98 12.29
CA VAL A 123 5.38 -6.64 11.02
C VAL A 123 4.15 -7.00 10.17
N GLN A 124 3.07 -7.41 10.82
CA GLN A 124 1.80 -7.82 10.21
C GLN A 124 0.63 -7.38 11.10
N PHE A 125 -0.60 -7.59 10.65
CA PHE A 125 -1.77 -7.36 11.48
C PHE A 125 -1.75 -8.27 12.72
N PRO A 126 -1.89 -7.72 13.95
CA PRO A 126 -1.88 -8.51 15.17
C PRO A 126 -2.98 -9.57 15.22
N LYS A 127 -2.66 -10.80 15.62
CA LYS A 127 -3.62 -11.92 15.69
C LYS A 127 -4.77 -11.66 16.66
N ASP A 128 -4.51 -10.94 17.75
CA ASP A 128 -5.49 -10.53 18.74
C ASP A 128 -6.20 -9.22 18.37
N GLY A 129 -5.90 -8.64 17.20
CA GLY A 129 -6.44 -7.35 16.77
C GLY A 129 -5.94 -6.15 17.57
N ILE A 130 -4.93 -6.31 18.45
CA ILE A 130 -4.44 -5.24 19.32
C ILE A 130 -3.07 -4.77 18.84
N LEU A 131 -2.96 -3.49 18.47
CA LEU A 131 -1.69 -2.84 18.19
C LEU A 131 -0.99 -2.49 19.51
N LYS A 132 0.01 -3.29 19.88
CA LYS A 132 0.75 -3.20 21.14
C LYS A 132 1.93 -2.23 21.10
N ASN A 133 2.56 -2.06 19.95
CA ASN A 133 3.64 -1.09 19.80
C ASN A 133 3.85 -0.70 18.34
N VAL A 134 4.46 0.47 18.17
CA VAL A 134 5.04 0.92 16.91
C VAL A 134 6.53 1.13 17.15
N LYS A 135 7.34 0.37 16.44
CA LYS A 135 8.81 0.47 16.48
C LYS A 135 9.34 0.73 15.09
N ALA A 136 10.10 1.80 14.94
CA ALA A 136 10.71 2.16 13.66
C ALA A 136 11.99 2.96 13.87
N ARG A 137 12.88 2.92 12.87
CA ARG A 137 14.03 3.81 12.78
C ARG A 137 13.83 4.86 11.71
N VAL A 138 14.20 6.09 12.03
CA VAL A 138 14.14 7.27 11.18
C VAL A 138 15.47 8.04 11.29
N ASP A 139 15.63 9.06 10.47
CA ASP A 139 16.78 9.97 10.52
C ASP A 139 16.95 10.58 11.93
N THR A 140 18.20 10.61 12.43
CA THR A 140 18.56 11.07 13.79
C THR A 140 18.33 12.56 14.03
N LYS A 141 18.11 13.34 12.95
CA LYS A 141 17.72 14.75 13.03
C LYS A 141 16.35 14.94 13.67
N TYR A 142 15.44 13.97 13.54
CA TYR A 142 14.11 14.07 14.13
C TYR A 142 14.17 13.83 15.64
N LYS A 143 13.52 14.73 16.41
CA LYS A 143 13.39 14.63 17.89
C LYS A 143 11.96 14.30 18.32
N THR A 144 10.99 14.78 17.56
CA THR A 144 9.56 14.48 17.71
C THR A 144 8.96 14.21 16.35
N MET A 145 7.84 13.47 16.34
CA MET A 145 7.05 13.19 15.15
C MET A 145 5.58 13.04 15.53
N LYS A 146 4.71 13.00 14.52
CA LYS A 146 3.33 12.57 14.67
C LYS A 146 3.18 11.12 14.21
N LEU A 147 2.41 10.36 14.97
CA LEU A 147 1.96 9.02 14.66
C LEU A 147 0.46 9.05 14.33
N TYR A 148 0.09 8.65 13.12
CA TYR A 148 -1.29 8.39 12.74
C TYR A 148 -1.61 6.91 12.85
N ILE A 149 -2.79 6.59 13.36
CA ILE A 149 -3.36 5.24 13.31
C ILE A 149 -4.80 5.35 12.78
N THR A 150 -5.14 4.55 11.77
CA THR A 150 -6.52 4.47 11.23
C THR A 150 -7.53 4.26 12.35
N GLY A 151 -8.54 5.14 12.42
CA GLY A 151 -9.61 5.07 13.42
C GLY A 151 -9.28 5.70 14.78
N TYR A 152 -8.04 6.20 14.96
CA TYR A 152 -7.57 6.84 16.19
C TYR A 152 -6.92 8.20 15.97
N GLY A 153 -6.63 8.58 14.73
CA GLY A 153 -6.11 9.90 14.39
C GLY A 153 -4.61 10.07 14.68
N TRP A 154 -4.18 11.33 14.70
CA TRP A 154 -2.79 11.73 14.93
C TRP A 154 -2.50 11.93 16.42
N ARG A 155 -1.28 11.57 16.85
CA ARG A 155 -0.74 11.86 18.18
C ARG A 155 0.74 12.21 18.09
N ASP A 156 1.24 13.01 19.02
CA ASP A 156 2.66 13.35 19.08
C ASP A 156 3.44 12.22 19.79
N ILE A 157 4.64 11.93 19.29
CA ILE A 157 5.52 10.86 19.75
C ILE A 157 6.98 11.35 19.80
N LYS A 158 7.81 10.71 20.62
CA LYS A 158 9.23 11.07 20.78
C LYS A 158 10.13 10.22 19.88
N VAL A 159 11.21 10.81 19.41
CA VAL A 159 12.25 10.12 18.65
C VAL A 159 13.57 10.22 19.41
N ASN A 160 14.09 9.08 19.86
CA ASN A 160 15.31 9.01 20.65
C ASN A 160 16.45 8.49 19.78
N LYS A 161 17.36 9.38 19.36
CA LYS A 161 18.50 9.03 18.48
C LYS A 161 18.05 8.26 17.22
N GLY A 162 16.99 8.72 16.57
CA GLY A 162 16.41 8.09 15.38
C GLY A 162 15.54 6.85 15.66
N ILE A 163 15.32 6.48 16.93
CA ILE A 163 14.51 5.33 17.31
C ILE A 163 13.15 5.80 17.83
N ILE A 164 12.09 5.23 17.26
CA ILE A 164 10.71 5.33 17.74
C ILE A 164 10.38 3.99 18.38
N SER A 165 9.91 4.03 19.63
CA SER A 165 9.45 2.84 20.36
C SER A 165 8.25 3.22 21.22
N GLU A 166 7.10 3.32 20.58
CA GLU A 166 5.87 3.72 21.22
C GLU A 166 5.08 2.49 21.65
N ASN A 167 4.85 2.37 22.96
CA ASN A 167 4.00 1.33 23.54
C ASN A 167 2.54 1.78 23.49
N LEU A 168 1.69 0.91 22.98
CA LEU A 168 0.28 1.16 22.70
C LEU A 168 -0.55 0.01 23.27
N ASN A 169 -1.86 0.20 23.31
CA ASN A 169 -2.81 -0.89 23.58
C ASN A 169 -4.12 -0.58 22.83
N ILE A 170 -4.03 -0.56 21.50
CA ILE A 170 -5.09 -0.01 20.64
C ILE A 170 -5.79 -1.15 19.90
N PRO A 171 -7.10 -1.39 20.12
CA PRO A 171 -7.86 -2.36 19.34
C PRO A 171 -8.09 -1.83 17.92
N LEU A 172 -7.67 -2.58 16.91
CA LEU A 172 -7.78 -2.19 15.51
C LEU A 172 -9.20 -2.37 15.00
N LYS A 173 -9.86 -1.25 14.68
CA LYS A 173 -11.27 -1.20 14.25
C LYS A 173 -11.50 -1.62 12.79
N GLN A 174 -10.45 -1.66 11.98
CA GLN A 174 -10.55 -1.87 10.54
C GLN A 174 -9.65 -3.02 10.10
N ALA A 175 -10.12 -3.81 9.14
CA ALA A 175 -9.34 -4.87 8.50
C ALA A 175 -8.07 -4.31 7.84
N ARG A 176 -8.09 -3.07 7.35
CA ARG A 176 -6.92 -2.38 6.82
C ARG A 176 -6.58 -1.19 7.73
N THR A 177 -5.42 -1.26 8.38
CA THR A 177 -4.96 -0.18 9.26
C THR A 177 -3.71 0.45 8.67
N ARG A 178 -3.73 1.78 8.51
CA ARG A 178 -2.56 2.59 8.16
C ARG A 178 -1.90 3.10 9.44
N ILE A 179 -0.58 3.01 9.45
CA ILE A 179 0.30 3.57 10.48
C ILE A 179 1.22 4.54 9.75
N ILE A 180 1.20 5.82 10.14
CA ILE A 180 1.96 6.86 9.45
C ILE A 180 2.83 7.60 10.45
N LEU A 181 4.09 7.80 10.10
CA LEU A 181 5.02 8.67 10.82
C LEU A 181 5.22 9.95 10.01
N SER A 182 5.12 11.09 10.67
CA SER A 182 5.16 12.41 10.01
C SER A 182 5.96 13.40 10.86
N PRO A 183 7.10 13.95 10.41
CA PRO A 183 7.84 14.97 11.15
C PRO A 183 7.22 16.36 10.95
N ASP A 184 6.49 16.55 9.85
CA ASP A 184 5.76 17.76 9.49
C ASP A 184 4.42 17.39 8.83
N TYR A 185 3.70 18.37 8.28
CA TYR A 185 2.38 18.16 7.70
C TYR A 185 2.38 17.40 6.35
N TYR A 186 3.47 17.48 5.57
CA TYR A 186 3.54 16.98 4.19
C TYR A 186 4.54 15.84 4.01
N THR A 187 5.44 15.60 4.96
CA THR A 187 6.42 14.51 4.88
C THR A 187 5.91 13.28 5.63
N ILE A 188 5.83 12.12 4.97
CA ILE A 188 5.24 10.91 5.57
C ILE A 188 6.05 9.65 5.26
N ALA A 189 6.12 8.75 6.25
CA ALA A 189 6.41 7.33 6.05
C ALA A 189 5.16 6.52 6.41
N ASN A 190 4.72 5.64 5.51
CA ASN A 190 3.48 4.89 5.68
C ASN A 190 3.77 3.41 5.78
N LYS A 191 2.93 2.73 6.57
CA LYS A 191 2.83 1.27 6.61
C LYS A 191 1.37 0.87 6.66
N ILE A 192 0.99 -0.13 5.88
CA ILE A 192 -0.33 -0.75 5.96
C ILE A 192 -0.17 -2.14 6.56
N ILE A 193 -1.03 -2.46 7.52
CA ILE A 193 -1.24 -3.82 8.00
C ILE A 193 -2.67 -4.24 7.69
N ILE A 194 -2.84 -5.50 7.26
CA ILE A 194 -4.12 -6.01 6.74
C ILE A 194 -4.49 -7.30 7.50
N LYS A 195 -5.72 -7.36 8.00
CA LYS A 195 -6.33 -8.52 8.66
C LYS A 195 -6.52 -9.61 7.60
N ASN A 196 -5.78 -10.70 7.76
CA ASN A 196 -5.93 -11.90 6.93
C ASN A 196 -6.95 -12.85 7.56
N LYS A 197 -7.51 -13.78 6.78
CA LYS A 197 -8.48 -14.80 7.26
C LYS A 197 -7.97 -15.64 8.45
N THR A 198 -6.65 -15.81 8.58
CA THR A 198 -6.01 -16.56 9.68
C THR A 198 -5.89 -15.78 10.98
N THR A 199 -6.32 -14.52 11.01
CA THR A 199 -6.37 -13.67 12.22
C THR A 199 -7.58 -14.13 13.04
N LYS A 200 -7.35 -14.89 14.12
CA LYS A 200 -8.41 -15.39 15.00
C LYS A 200 -9.23 -14.22 15.55
N GLU A 201 -10.56 -14.32 15.48
CA GLU A 201 -11.45 -13.42 16.19
C GLU A 201 -11.45 -13.84 17.67
N LYS A 202 -11.38 -12.86 18.57
CA LYS A 202 -11.75 -13.05 19.97
C LYS A 202 -13.17 -12.54 20.12
#